data_AF-A0A1Y3MZ09-F1
#
_entry.id   AF-A0A1Y3MZ09-F1
#
_cell.length_a   1.000
_cell.length_b   1.000
_cell.length_c   1.000
_cell.angle_alpha   90.00
_cell.angle_beta   90.00
_cell.angle_gamma   90.00
#
_symmetry.space_group_name_H-M   'P 1'
#
loop_
_entity.id
_entity.type
_entity.pdbx_description
1 polymer ?
#
loop_
_entity_poly.entity_id
_entity_poly.type
_entity_poly.pdbx_seq_one_letter_code
_entity_poly.pdbx_strand_id
1 'polypeptide(L)'
;MNKNIYSEDHFVINFDNCYFENVKSFGELGFGNVIVNNSYFTKFSSLSDKNYAILYSSSYGNKIKFFNSTFENIKINYDKPLFHVFRTSLDSEFNDISTLIYGEYNKLDIINSKFHNLISRSSIPLILDSIYSDIYITNTEFYNITGLVNEESNYYFKGVKFYEIESNSKSMIPVTYNNISFDNCQFTNILCNGDMDDSSLIKFQSSVYGNTFEISNSDISNCISNGDLIKFDGSKSSVTLSNFDVQLNNVIVNENENVNKFKCGIINNSNNVKMSINNSEFKKNSVKNNGGVL
;
A
#
# COMPACT_ATOMS: atom_id res chain seq x y z
N MET A 1 -17.30 35.93 12.35
CA MET A 1 -16.16 35.32 11.64
C MET A 1 -15.13 34.93 12.69
N ASN A 2 -15.33 33.78 13.35
CA ASN A 2 -14.41 33.30 14.39
C ASN A 2 -13.24 32.62 13.71
N LYS A 3 -12.08 33.28 13.67
CA LYS A 3 -10.81 32.61 13.44
C LYS A 3 -10.48 31.80 14.69
N ASN A 4 -10.83 30.52 14.70
CA ASN A 4 -10.21 29.58 15.63
C ASN A 4 -8.72 29.51 15.24
N ILE A 5 -7.88 30.11 16.05
CA ILE A 5 -6.43 29.91 15.99
C ILE A 5 -6.20 28.56 16.67
N TYR A 6 -6.16 27.48 15.90
CA TYR A 6 -5.67 26.20 16.39
C TYR A 6 -4.16 26.35 16.54
N SER A 7 -3.64 26.37 17.77
CA SER A 7 -2.19 26.23 17.96
C SER A 7 -1.83 24.78 17.70
N GLU A 8 -1.17 24.53 16.57
CA GLU A 8 -0.47 23.26 16.36
C GLU A 8 0.52 23.08 17.53
N ASP A 9 0.60 21.87 18.11
CA ASP A 9 1.53 21.48 19.19
C ASP A 9 1.14 21.85 20.65
N HIS A 10 -0.06 21.43 21.12
CA HIS A 10 -0.47 21.61 22.53
C HIS A 10 0.40 20.86 23.55
N PHE A 11 0.87 19.65 23.23
CA PHE A 11 1.82 18.91 24.05
C PHE A 11 2.63 17.92 23.19
N VAL A 12 3.79 17.51 23.70
CA VAL A 12 4.64 16.48 23.08
C VAL A 12 4.92 15.39 24.11
N ILE A 13 4.61 14.15 23.78
CA ILE A 13 4.94 12.97 24.57
C ILE A 13 6.08 12.23 23.88
N ASN A 14 7.17 12.00 24.61
CA ASN A 14 8.35 11.29 24.11
C ASN A 14 8.52 9.97 24.88
N PHE A 15 8.68 8.88 24.15
CA PHE A 15 9.08 7.58 24.66
C PHE A 15 10.41 7.19 24.00
N ASP A 16 11.44 6.90 24.78
CA ASP A 16 12.75 6.53 24.28
C ASP A 16 13.27 5.29 25.03
N ASN A 17 13.77 4.30 24.30
CA ASN A 17 14.28 3.04 24.86
C ASN A 17 13.25 2.29 25.73
N CYS A 18 11.98 2.30 25.33
CA CYS A 18 10.88 1.74 26.11
C CYS A 18 10.52 0.31 25.66
N TYR A 19 10.05 -0.51 26.60
CA TYR A 19 9.54 -1.86 26.34
C TYR A 19 8.07 -1.93 26.74
N PHE A 20 7.20 -2.23 25.78
CA PHE A 20 5.75 -2.33 25.96
C PHE A 20 5.29 -3.76 25.72
N GLU A 21 4.85 -4.42 26.79
CA GLU A 21 4.31 -5.78 26.73
C GLU A 21 2.93 -5.84 27.39
N ASN A 22 2.00 -6.56 26.76
CA ASN A 22 0.63 -6.75 27.25
C ASN A 22 -0.13 -5.44 27.52
N VAL A 23 0.21 -4.39 26.76
CA VAL A 23 -0.49 -3.10 26.82
C VAL A 23 -1.78 -3.20 26.00
N LYS A 24 -2.87 -2.68 26.56
CA LYS A 24 -4.20 -2.70 25.90
C LYS A 24 -4.41 -1.58 24.90
N SER A 25 -3.81 -0.41 25.16
CA SER A 25 -3.73 0.72 24.24
C SER A 25 -2.74 1.75 24.77
N PHE A 26 -2.21 2.58 23.86
CA PHE A 26 -1.50 3.81 24.21
C PHE A 26 -2.47 4.95 24.56
N GLY A 27 -3.67 4.94 23.95
CA GLY A 27 -4.75 5.86 24.26
C GLY A 27 -5.17 6.72 23.07
N GLU A 28 -5.71 7.90 23.38
CA GLU A 28 -6.26 8.84 22.39
C GLU A 28 -5.46 10.14 22.41
N LEU A 29 -4.97 10.53 21.24
CA LEU A 29 -4.29 11.78 21.00
C LEU A 29 -5.31 12.80 20.49
N GLY A 30 -5.78 13.64 21.42
CA GLY A 30 -6.61 14.79 21.09
C GLY A 30 -5.81 15.80 20.27
N PHE A 31 -4.97 16.61 20.92
CA PHE A 31 -4.10 17.60 20.28
C PHE A 31 -2.67 17.46 20.77
N GLY A 32 -1.70 17.17 19.90
CA GLY A 32 -0.30 17.08 20.27
C GLY A 32 0.49 16.10 19.41
N ASN A 33 1.71 15.82 19.85
CA ASN A 33 2.63 14.94 19.15
C ASN A 33 3.03 13.76 20.03
N VAL A 34 3.17 12.59 19.41
CA VAL A 34 3.73 11.40 20.06
C VAL A 34 4.96 11.00 19.27
N ILE A 35 6.10 10.94 19.96
CA ILE A 35 7.36 10.50 19.39
C ILE A 35 7.82 9.30 20.19
N VAL A 36 8.00 8.17 19.51
CA VAL A 36 8.53 6.94 20.06
C VAL A 36 9.82 6.63 19.32
N ASN A 37 10.89 6.40 20.06
CA ASN A 37 12.19 6.05 19.51
C ASN A 37 12.77 4.81 20.19
N ASN A 38 13.43 3.98 19.41
CA ASN A 38 14.17 2.79 19.86
C ASN A 38 13.38 1.94 20.88
N SER A 39 12.10 1.69 20.58
CA SER A 39 11.19 1.03 21.53
C SER A 39 10.66 -0.28 20.95
N TYR A 40 10.28 -1.19 21.83
CA TYR A 40 9.81 -2.53 21.46
C TYR A 40 8.39 -2.76 21.95
N PHE A 41 7.53 -3.28 21.07
CA PHE A 41 6.11 -3.48 21.29
C PHE A 41 5.75 -4.93 21.03
N THR A 42 5.15 -5.60 22.01
CA THR A 42 4.69 -6.98 21.81
C THR A 42 3.43 -7.33 22.58
N LYS A 43 2.69 -8.33 22.08
CA LYS A 43 1.49 -8.89 22.70
C LYS A 43 0.43 -7.83 23.02
N PHE A 44 0.26 -6.86 22.14
CA PHE A 44 -0.83 -5.90 22.26
C PHE A 44 -2.18 -6.58 22.02
N SER A 45 -3.19 -6.15 22.77
CA SER A 45 -4.56 -6.60 22.60
C SER A 45 -5.49 -5.39 22.55
N SER A 46 -6.43 -5.35 21.61
CA SER A 46 -7.39 -4.25 21.53
C SER A 46 -8.42 -4.30 22.65
N LEU A 47 -8.79 -3.14 23.19
CA LEU A 47 -10.00 -3.00 24.02
C LEU A 47 -11.25 -3.32 23.20
N SER A 48 -12.23 -4.01 23.79
CA SER A 48 -13.43 -4.47 23.08
C SER A 48 -14.27 -3.31 22.53
N ASP A 49 -14.30 -2.19 23.24
CA ASP A 49 -15.08 -0.98 22.96
C ASP A 49 -14.36 0.05 22.06
N LYS A 50 -13.11 -0.22 21.67
CA LYS A 50 -12.31 0.68 20.82
C LYS A 50 -12.11 0.10 19.42
N ASN A 51 -12.09 0.98 18.42
CA ASN A 51 -11.88 0.63 17.01
C ASN A 51 -10.40 0.78 16.60
N TYR A 52 -9.47 0.60 17.55
CA TYR A 52 -8.02 0.66 17.33
C TYR A 52 -7.32 -0.15 18.43
N ALA A 53 -6.08 -0.59 18.19
CA ALA A 53 -5.31 -1.33 19.18
C ALA A 53 -4.30 -0.48 19.95
N ILE A 54 -3.50 0.36 19.28
CA ILE A 54 -2.47 1.16 19.95
C ILE A 54 -2.95 2.59 20.15
N LEU A 55 -3.13 3.34 19.06
CA LEU A 55 -3.30 4.79 19.15
C LEU A 55 -4.42 5.25 18.23
N TYR A 56 -5.24 6.16 18.76
CA TYR A 56 -6.22 6.92 18.00
C TYR A 56 -5.87 8.40 18.01
N SER A 57 -5.83 9.05 16.84
CA SER A 57 -5.60 10.49 16.72
C SER A 57 -6.80 11.14 16.05
N SER A 58 -7.53 11.98 16.79
CA SER A 58 -8.82 12.53 16.37
C SER A 58 -8.80 13.97 15.88
N SER A 59 -7.71 14.72 16.10
CA SER A 59 -7.65 16.13 15.71
C SER A 59 -6.63 16.42 14.61
N TYR A 60 -6.88 17.53 13.92
CA TYR A 60 -5.98 18.06 12.91
C TYR A 60 -4.65 18.52 13.51
N GLY A 61 -3.55 18.22 12.80
CA GLY A 61 -2.22 18.74 13.13
C GLY A 61 -1.39 17.86 14.06
N ASN A 62 -1.96 16.77 14.59
CA ASN A 62 -1.19 15.79 15.35
C ASN A 62 -0.08 15.18 14.50
N LYS A 63 1.08 14.94 15.11
CA LYS A 63 2.20 14.21 14.49
C LYS A 63 2.55 13.02 15.35
N ILE A 64 2.38 11.85 14.78
CA ILE A 64 2.78 10.58 15.39
C ILE A 64 4.00 10.08 14.64
N LYS A 65 5.05 9.75 15.39
CA LYS A 65 6.33 9.32 14.87
C LYS A 65 6.83 8.12 15.65
N PHE A 66 7.06 7.02 14.95
CA PHE A 66 7.76 5.85 15.48
C PHE A 66 9.06 5.73 14.70
N PHE A 67 10.19 5.71 15.40
CA PHE A 67 11.53 5.59 14.83
C PHE A 67 12.25 4.40 15.43
N ASN A 68 12.94 3.62 14.59
CA ASN A 68 13.78 2.50 15.01
C ASN A 68 13.09 1.59 16.02
N SER A 69 11.77 1.39 15.86
CA SER A 69 10.95 0.66 16.82
C SER A 69 10.46 -0.64 16.19
N THR A 70 10.24 -1.66 17.02
CA THR A 70 9.83 -2.98 16.56
C THR A 70 8.47 -3.33 17.12
N PHE A 71 7.56 -3.77 16.25
CA PHE A 71 6.25 -4.27 16.57
C PHE A 71 6.19 -5.76 16.24
N GLU A 72 6.03 -6.60 17.26
CA GLU A 72 6.10 -8.06 17.10
C GLU A 72 4.93 -8.78 17.79
N ASN A 73 4.35 -9.78 17.10
CA ASN A 73 3.30 -10.64 17.63
C ASN A 73 2.08 -9.84 18.09
N ILE A 74 1.62 -8.91 17.26
CA ILE A 74 0.45 -8.06 17.58
C ILE A 74 -0.78 -8.65 16.93
N LYS A 75 -1.51 -9.43 17.74
CA LYS A 75 -2.72 -10.13 17.34
C LYS A 75 -3.93 -9.28 17.69
N ILE A 76 -4.32 -8.41 16.77
CA ILE A 76 -5.55 -7.65 16.91
C ILE A 76 -6.70 -8.54 16.40
N ASN A 77 -7.84 -8.49 17.10
CA ASN A 77 -9.06 -9.08 16.57
C ASN A 77 -9.38 -8.48 15.20
N TYR A 78 -9.97 -9.28 14.31
CA TYR A 78 -10.44 -8.84 13.00
C TYR A 78 -11.18 -7.49 13.09
N ASP A 79 -10.94 -6.62 12.10
CA ASP A 79 -11.55 -5.30 11.91
C ASP A 79 -11.05 -4.16 12.82
N LYS A 80 -9.90 -4.32 13.48
CA LYS A 80 -9.29 -3.22 14.26
C LYS A 80 -7.85 -2.92 13.80
N PRO A 81 -7.57 -1.70 13.35
CA PRO A 81 -6.22 -1.26 12.98
C PRO A 81 -5.31 -1.13 14.21
N LEU A 82 -4.00 -1.25 14.00
CA LEU A 82 -3.01 -0.88 15.01
C LEU A 82 -3.09 0.63 15.32
N PHE A 83 -3.20 1.42 14.25
CA PHE A 83 -3.22 2.88 14.27
C PHE A 83 -4.44 3.41 13.54
N HIS A 84 -5.27 4.21 14.23
CA HIS A 84 -6.29 5.02 13.58
C HIS A 84 -5.86 6.48 13.66
N VAL A 85 -5.33 7.00 12.56
CA VAL A 85 -4.51 8.22 12.61
C VAL A 85 -4.96 9.30 11.64
N PHE A 86 -4.46 10.51 11.92
CA PHE A 86 -4.49 11.69 11.07
C PHE A 86 -3.05 12.23 10.92
N ARG A 87 -2.50 12.32 9.69
CA ARG A 87 -1.14 12.86 9.38
C ARG A 87 0.03 12.25 10.18
N THR A 88 0.47 11.05 9.80
CA THR A 88 1.44 10.24 10.58
C THR A 88 2.71 9.91 9.80
N SER A 89 3.83 9.73 10.50
CA SER A 89 5.10 9.25 9.92
C SER A 89 5.58 8.02 10.68
N LEU A 90 6.03 7.00 9.96
CA LEU A 90 6.47 5.70 10.47
C LEU A 90 7.85 5.35 9.90
N ASP A 91 8.75 4.93 10.79
CA ASP A 91 10.06 4.36 10.50
C ASP A 91 10.30 3.24 11.51
N SER A 92 9.88 2.02 11.15
CA SER A 92 9.79 0.90 12.10
C SER A 92 9.80 -0.47 11.42
N GLU A 93 10.07 -1.49 12.23
CA GLU A 93 9.98 -2.89 11.83
C GLU A 93 8.67 -3.50 12.37
N PHE A 94 7.92 -4.15 11.47
CA PHE A 94 6.63 -4.77 11.75
C PHE A 94 6.67 -6.25 11.35
N ASN A 95 6.53 -7.12 12.36
CA ASN A 95 6.60 -8.57 12.22
C ASN A 95 5.39 -9.23 12.88
N ASP A 96 4.70 -10.11 12.16
CA ASP A 96 3.52 -10.83 12.66
C ASP A 96 2.47 -9.88 13.28
N ILE A 97 2.03 -8.90 12.48
CA ILE A 97 0.95 -7.96 12.82
C ILE A 97 -0.30 -8.22 11.96
N SER A 98 -1.48 -7.97 12.52
CA SER A 98 -2.75 -8.27 11.82
C SER A 98 -3.26 -7.15 10.90
N THR A 99 -3.19 -5.87 11.31
CA THR A 99 -3.60 -4.71 10.50
C THR A 99 -2.89 -3.45 10.98
N LEU A 100 -2.28 -2.64 10.10
CA LEU A 100 -1.46 -1.51 10.53
C LEU A 100 -2.22 -0.18 10.64
N ILE A 101 -2.70 0.39 9.54
CA ILE A 101 -3.25 1.76 9.53
C ILE A 101 -4.63 1.80 8.92
N TYR A 102 -5.54 2.50 9.61
CA TYR A 102 -6.86 2.87 9.11
C TYR A 102 -7.12 4.36 9.29
N GLY A 103 -7.87 4.97 8.38
CA GLY A 103 -8.36 6.33 8.54
C GLY A 103 -8.75 6.99 7.22
N GLU A 104 -8.97 8.30 7.25
CA GLU A 104 -9.32 9.07 6.07
C GLU A 104 -8.51 10.37 6.04
N TYR A 105 -8.25 10.91 4.84
CA TYR A 105 -7.59 12.20 4.65
C TYR A 105 -6.21 12.32 5.31
N ASN A 106 -5.48 11.20 5.30
CA ASN A 106 -4.16 11.13 5.89
C ASN A 106 -3.08 11.61 4.95
N LYS A 107 -1.99 12.08 5.57
CA LYS A 107 -0.68 12.07 4.95
C LYS A 107 0.18 11.08 5.71
N LEU A 108 0.64 10.02 5.05
CA LEU A 108 1.41 8.95 5.67
C LEU A 108 2.79 8.86 5.03
N ASP A 109 3.83 8.93 5.86
CA ASP A 109 5.21 8.70 5.43
C ASP A 109 5.71 7.39 6.07
N ILE A 110 5.93 6.34 5.28
CA ILE A 110 6.52 5.05 5.72
C ILE A 110 7.91 4.97 5.13
N ILE A 111 8.93 5.02 5.98
CA ILE A 111 10.33 5.19 5.54
C ILE A 111 11.19 4.13 6.22
N ASN A 112 12.17 3.55 5.51
CA ASN A 112 13.17 2.62 6.06
C ASN A 112 12.56 1.43 6.84
N SER A 113 11.33 1.05 6.50
CA SER A 113 10.56 0.11 7.31
C SER A 113 10.64 -1.31 6.74
N LYS A 114 10.28 -2.29 7.57
CA LYS A 114 10.16 -3.69 7.15
C LYS A 114 8.83 -4.26 7.59
N PHE A 115 8.14 -4.95 6.68
CA PHE A 115 6.87 -5.61 6.92
C PHE A 115 7.00 -7.07 6.53
N HIS A 116 6.87 -7.96 7.50
CA HIS A 116 7.02 -9.38 7.21
C HIS A 116 6.24 -10.35 8.07
N ASN A 117 6.05 -11.55 7.52
CA ASN A 117 5.26 -12.63 8.12
C ASN A 117 3.82 -12.20 8.42
N LEU A 118 3.20 -11.45 7.51
CA LEU A 118 1.86 -10.88 7.68
C LEU A 118 0.83 -11.71 6.92
N ILE A 119 0.35 -12.78 7.55
CA ILE A 119 -0.53 -13.76 6.92
C ILE A 119 -1.99 -13.50 7.34
N SER A 120 -2.75 -12.85 6.47
CA SER A 120 -4.22 -12.75 6.57
C SER A 120 -4.91 -13.80 5.71
N ARG A 121 -5.99 -14.37 6.25
CA ARG A 121 -6.97 -15.18 5.49
C ARG A 121 -8.12 -14.34 4.94
N SER A 122 -8.20 -13.07 5.33
CA SER A 122 -9.20 -12.12 4.87
C SER A 122 -8.72 -11.42 3.60
N SER A 123 -9.69 -11.08 2.74
CA SER A 123 -9.49 -10.27 1.52
C SER A 123 -9.31 -8.77 1.80
N ILE A 124 -9.36 -8.36 3.07
CA ILE A 124 -9.18 -6.98 3.52
C ILE A 124 -7.68 -6.62 3.46
N PRO A 125 -7.33 -5.40 3.02
CA PRO A 125 -5.94 -4.92 3.02
C PRO A 125 -5.28 -5.06 4.39
N LEU A 126 -4.11 -5.69 4.40
CA LEU A 126 -3.35 -6.00 5.61
C LEU A 126 -2.65 -4.78 6.21
N ILE A 127 -2.16 -3.86 5.38
CA ILE A 127 -1.22 -2.84 5.85
C ILE A 127 -1.90 -1.47 5.85
N LEU A 128 -2.53 -1.06 4.75
CA LEU A 128 -3.02 0.32 4.62
C LEU A 128 -4.46 0.35 4.14
N ASP A 129 -5.34 0.83 5.02
CA ASP A 129 -6.74 1.14 4.73
C ASP A 129 -7.04 2.61 5.05
N SER A 130 -6.39 3.51 4.30
CA SER A 130 -6.48 4.95 4.54
C SER A 130 -7.00 5.69 3.33
N ILE A 131 -8.32 5.75 3.14
CA ILE A 131 -8.95 6.36 1.95
C ILE A 131 -8.72 7.87 1.87
N TYR A 132 -8.80 8.44 0.66
CA TYR A 132 -8.60 9.87 0.37
C TYR A 132 -7.27 10.43 0.92
N SER A 133 -6.23 9.60 0.95
CA SER A 133 -4.97 9.91 1.60
C SER A 133 -3.80 9.97 0.63
N ASP A 134 -2.75 10.68 1.02
CA ASP A 134 -1.46 10.67 0.33
C ASP A 134 -0.48 9.80 1.12
N ILE A 135 -0.03 8.71 0.51
CA ILE A 135 0.78 7.69 1.16
C ILE A 135 2.13 7.59 0.43
N TYR A 136 3.20 7.92 1.15
CA TYR A 136 4.58 7.88 0.68
C TYR A 136 5.30 6.71 1.34
N ILE A 137 5.83 5.79 0.54
CA ILE A 137 6.55 4.61 1.03
C ILE A 137 7.94 4.60 0.41
N THR A 138 8.97 4.77 1.26
CA THR A 138 10.36 4.94 0.81
C THR A 138 11.30 3.95 1.48
N ASN A 139 12.20 3.33 0.71
CA ASN A 139 13.24 2.41 1.20
C ASN A 139 12.68 1.31 2.14
N THR A 140 11.54 0.75 1.78
CA THR A 140 10.80 -0.19 2.63
C THR A 140 10.77 -1.57 2.00
N GLU A 141 10.76 -2.62 2.82
CA GLU A 141 10.68 -4.00 2.36
C GLU A 141 9.37 -4.66 2.84
N PHE A 142 8.69 -5.33 1.91
CA PHE A 142 7.48 -6.13 2.15
C PHE A 142 7.75 -7.57 1.72
N TYR A 143 7.68 -8.52 2.66
CA TYR A 143 7.91 -9.92 2.31
C TYR A 143 7.16 -10.94 3.17
N ASN A 144 6.83 -12.09 2.58
CA ASN A 144 6.02 -13.12 3.24
C ASN A 144 4.71 -12.54 3.79
N ILE A 145 3.93 -11.89 2.91
CA ILE A 145 2.64 -11.26 3.25
C ILE A 145 1.53 -11.71 2.30
N THR A 146 0.27 -11.61 2.73
CA THR A 146 -0.89 -12.03 1.91
C THR A 146 -1.83 -10.90 1.44
N GLY A 147 -1.29 -9.71 1.19
CA GLY A 147 -2.03 -8.52 0.76
C GLY A 147 -1.33 -7.23 1.21
N LEU A 148 -1.63 -6.08 0.58
CA LEU A 148 -0.87 -4.84 0.82
C LEU A 148 -1.77 -3.63 1.16
N VAL A 149 -2.50 -3.09 0.18
CA VAL A 149 -3.13 -1.75 0.27
C VAL A 149 -4.58 -1.70 -0.23
N ASN A 150 -5.31 -0.64 0.14
CA ASN A 150 -6.68 -0.36 -0.29
C ASN A 150 -6.77 0.57 -1.53
N GLU A 151 -7.94 0.64 -2.16
CA GLU A 151 -8.15 1.18 -3.51
C GLU A 151 -8.18 2.73 -3.61
N GLU A 152 -8.57 3.47 -2.57
CA GLU A 152 -8.98 4.88 -2.72
C GLU A 152 -7.96 5.93 -2.22
N SER A 153 -6.67 5.71 -2.45
CA SER A 153 -5.61 6.62 -1.98
C SER A 153 -4.55 6.88 -3.05
N ASN A 154 -3.82 7.99 -2.93
CA ASN A 154 -2.63 8.22 -3.73
C ASN A 154 -1.45 7.47 -3.11
N TYR A 155 -0.70 6.73 -3.93
CA TYR A 155 0.46 5.97 -3.48
C TYR A 155 1.74 6.36 -4.22
N TYR A 156 2.81 6.56 -3.45
CA TYR A 156 4.11 6.94 -3.98
C TYR A 156 5.18 6.02 -3.39
N PHE A 157 5.61 5.02 -4.17
CA PHE A 157 6.62 4.05 -3.76
C PHE A 157 7.99 4.43 -4.34
N LYS A 158 9.01 4.48 -3.49
CA LYS A 158 10.38 4.78 -3.90
C LYS A 158 11.40 3.87 -3.22
N GLY A 159 12.20 3.13 -4.00
CA GLY A 159 13.19 2.23 -3.42
C GLY A 159 12.56 1.08 -2.64
N VAL A 160 11.36 0.65 -3.01
CA VAL A 160 10.59 -0.36 -2.26
C VAL A 160 10.78 -1.74 -2.87
N LYS A 161 10.93 -2.76 -2.02
CA LYS A 161 11.02 -4.16 -2.44
C LYS A 161 9.81 -4.95 -1.97
N PHE A 162 9.18 -5.65 -2.89
CA PHE A 162 8.09 -6.59 -2.69
C PHE A 162 8.60 -7.97 -3.08
N TYR A 163 8.68 -8.90 -2.13
CA TYR A 163 9.15 -10.25 -2.45
C TYR A 163 8.46 -11.35 -1.65
N GLU A 164 8.24 -12.52 -2.26
CA GLU A 164 7.57 -13.65 -1.61
C GLU A 164 6.17 -13.28 -1.10
N ILE A 165 5.34 -12.73 -1.98
CA ILE A 165 3.98 -12.26 -1.64
C ILE A 165 2.93 -13.16 -2.31
N GLU A 166 1.87 -13.50 -1.58
CA GLU A 166 0.74 -14.26 -2.12
C GLU A 166 -0.58 -13.49 -1.94
N SER A 167 -1.18 -12.96 -3.01
CA SER A 167 -2.53 -12.40 -2.96
C SER A 167 -3.57 -13.47 -3.27
N ASN A 168 -4.57 -13.64 -2.41
CA ASN A 168 -5.51 -14.78 -2.46
C ASN A 168 -6.97 -14.42 -2.82
N SER A 169 -7.26 -13.18 -3.22
CA SER A 169 -8.63 -12.80 -3.59
C SER A 169 -8.73 -11.66 -4.61
N LYS A 170 -7.91 -10.62 -4.48
CA LYS A 170 -7.99 -9.38 -5.26
C LYS A 170 -6.60 -8.95 -5.76
N SER A 171 -6.55 -7.81 -6.42
CA SER A 171 -5.29 -7.15 -6.75
C SER A 171 -4.44 -6.91 -5.50
N MET A 172 -3.12 -7.10 -5.58
CA MET A 172 -2.22 -6.79 -4.47
C MET A 172 -2.15 -5.27 -4.21
N ILE A 173 -2.13 -4.49 -5.30
CA ILE A 173 -2.13 -3.03 -5.27
C ILE A 173 -3.28 -2.51 -6.15
N PRO A 174 -4.51 -2.48 -5.61
CA PRO A 174 -5.61 -1.80 -6.27
C PRO A 174 -5.51 -0.29 -6.05
N VAL A 175 -5.73 0.50 -7.10
CA VAL A 175 -5.87 1.96 -7.04
C VAL A 175 -6.99 2.41 -7.96
N THR A 176 -7.96 3.11 -7.39
CA THR A 176 -9.18 3.58 -8.04
C THR A 176 -9.27 5.09 -7.90
N TYR A 177 -9.35 5.79 -9.03
CA TYR A 177 -9.54 7.24 -9.15
C TYR A 177 -8.45 8.12 -8.50
N ASN A 178 -7.28 7.55 -8.26
CA ASN A 178 -6.15 8.22 -7.61
C ASN A 178 -4.85 7.99 -8.40
N ASN A 179 -3.78 8.68 -8.02
CA ASN A 179 -2.48 8.54 -8.64
C ASN A 179 -1.67 7.42 -7.98
N ILE A 180 -0.82 6.76 -8.78
CA ILE A 180 0.17 5.82 -8.26
C ILE A 180 1.50 5.97 -8.98
N SER A 181 2.60 5.89 -8.22
CA SER A 181 3.95 5.91 -8.78
C SER A 181 4.87 4.90 -8.10
N PHE A 182 5.77 4.34 -8.91
CA PHE A 182 6.85 3.45 -8.48
C PHE A 182 8.17 3.94 -9.08
N ASP A 183 9.14 4.28 -8.23
CA ASP A 183 10.50 4.68 -8.63
C ASP A 183 11.51 3.76 -7.95
N ASN A 184 12.37 3.12 -8.74
CA ASN A 184 13.40 2.22 -8.22
C ASN A 184 12.84 1.09 -7.34
N CYS A 185 11.71 0.48 -7.75
CA CYS A 185 11.04 -0.57 -7.00
C CYS A 185 11.33 -1.98 -7.57
N GLN A 186 11.18 -3.00 -6.72
CA GLN A 186 11.37 -4.40 -7.11
C GLN A 186 10.14 -5.24 -6.70
N PHE A 187 9.65 -6.05 -7.62
CA PHE A 187 8.58 -7.01 -7.42
C PHE A 187 9.10 -8.39 -7.83
N THR A 188 9.26 -9.31 -6.88
CA THR A 188 9.92 -10.60 -7.14
C THR A 188 9.18 -11.75 -6.46
N ASN A 189 8.96 -12.86 -7.16
CA ASN A 189 8.30 -14.05 -6.59
C ASN A 189 6.92 -13.73 -6.00
N ILE A 190 6.05 -13.10 -6.79
CA ILE A 190 4.70 -12.74 -6.36
C ILE A 190 3.68 -13.67 -7.01
N LEU A 191 2.81 -14.27 -6.20
CA LEU A 191 1.72 -15.11 -6.64
C LEU A 191 0.38 -14.37 -6.46
N CYS A 192 -0.29 -14.05 -7.55
CA CYS A 192 -1.64 -13.48 -7.57
C CYS A 192 -2.64 -14.59 -7.91
N ASN A 193 -3.29 -15.14 -6.88
CA ASN A 193 -4.27 -16.22 -6.95
C ASN A 193 -5.62 -15.77 -6.39
N GLY A 194 -6.24 -14.78 -7.03
CA GLY A 194 -7.56 -14.27 -6.68
C GLY A 194 -8.67 -14.72 -7.64
N ASP A 195 -9.84 -14.09 -7.52
CA ASP A 195 -10.91 -14.28 -8.51
C ASP A 195 -10.45 -13.79 -9.88
N MET A 196 -10.81 -14.53 -10.94
CA MET A 196 -10.29 -14.36 -12.29
C MET A 196 -10.28 -12.91 -12.81
N ASP A 197 -11.30 -12.13 -12.49
CA ASP A 197 -11.45 -10.76 -12.97
C ASP A 197 -10.73 -9.70 -12.12
N ASP A 198 -10.36 -10.06 -10.88
CA ASP A 198 -9.84 -9.13 -9.89
C ASP A 198 -8.40 -9.44 -9.47
N SER A 199 -7.89 -10.64 -9.76
CA SER A 199 -6.51 -11.02 -9.49
C SER A 199 -5.53 -10.27 -10.38
N SER A 200 -4.60 -9.56 -9.74
CA SER A 200 -3.50 -8.84 -10.40
C SER A 200 -2.43 -8.45 -9.38
N LEU A 201 -1.23 -8.15 -9.88
CA LEU A 201 -0.22 -7.48 -9.07
C LEU A 201 -0.64 -6.03 -8.83
N ILE A 202 -1.04 -5.34 -9.90
CA ILE A 202 -1.50 -3.96 -9.85
C ILE A 202 -2.77 -3.81 -10.68
N LYS A 203 -3.80 -3.23 -10.08
CA LYS A 203 -5.05 -2.84 -10.75
C LYS A 203 -5.18 -1.33 -10.62
N PHE A 204 -5.18 -0.64 -11.75
CA PHE A 204 -5.32 0.80 -11.78
C PHE A 204 -6.57 1.19 -12.55
N GLN A 205 -7.51 1.86 -11.89
CA GLN A 205 -8.75 2.33 -12.47
C GLN A 205 -8.78 3.87 -12.46
N SER A 206 -8.79 4.46 -13.65
CA SER A 206 -8.79 5.92 -13.81
C SER A 206 -10.17 6.55 -13.71
N SER A 207 -10.21 7.79 -13.25
CA SER A 207 -11.42 8.62 -13.28
C SER A 207 -11.56 9.34 -14.62
N VAL A 208 -12.74 9.95 -14.81
CA VAL A 208 -13.04 10.86 -15.92
C VAL A 208 -12.20 12.15 -15.91
N TYR A 209 -11.59 12.48 -14.77
CA TYR A 209 -10.78 13.69 -14.58
C TYR A 209 -9.29 13.48 -14.87
N GLY A 210 -8.90 12.25 -15.21
CA GLY A 210 -7.51 11.87 -15.41
C GLY A 210 -6.83 11.50 -14.08
N ASN A 211 -5.95 10.51 -14.16
CA ASN A 211 -5.10 10.04 -13.07
C ASN A 211 -3.79 9.54 -13.69
N THR A 212 -2.73 9.52 -12.89
CA THR A 212 -1.39 9.17 -13.36
C THR A 212 -0.96 7.82 -12.79
N PHE A 213 -0.46 6.96 -13.67
CA PHE A 213 0.23 5.73 -13.32
C PHE A 213 1.66 5.83 -13.86
N GLU A 214 2.64 5.79 -12.96
CA GLU A 214 4.05 5.89 -13.32
C GLU A 214 4.86 4.73 -12.74
N ILE A 215 5.70 4.10 -13.55
CA ILE A 215 6.71 3.16 -13.07
C ILE A 215 8.02 3.41 -13.80
N SER A 216 9.07 3.63 -13.01
CA SER A 216 10.38 3.98 -13.51
C SER A 216 11.48 3.21 -12.78
N ASN A 217 12.51 2.82 -13.52
CA ASN A 217 13.70 2.14 -12.99
C ASN A 217 13.37 0.92 -12.11
N SER A 218 12.32 0.18 -12.45
CA SER A 218 11.76 -0.86 -11.59
C SER A 218 11.80 -2.23 -12.27
N ASP A 219 11.83 -3.29 -11.46
CA ASP A 219 11.90 -4.68 -11.91
C ASP A 219 10.67 -5.46 -11.44
N ILE A 220 10.06 -6.22 -12.35
CA ILE A 220 8.94 -7.14 -12.10
C ILE A 220 9.34 -8.51 -12.63
N SER A 221 9.71 -9.39 -11.71
CA SER A 221 10.35 -10.66 -12.02
C SER A 221 9.68 -11.83 -11.31
N ASN A 222 9.60 -12.97 -11.99
CA ASN A 222 9.12 -14.24 -11.41
C ASN A 222 7.72 -14.14 -10.77
N CYS A 223 6.81 -13.35 -11.36
CA CYS A 223 5.44 -13.23 -10.87
C CYS A 223 4.48 -14.14 -11.64
N ILE A 224 3.54 -14.73 -10.93
CA ILE A 224 2.51 -15.62 -11.48
C ILE A 224 1.16 -15.02 -11.15
N SER A 225 0.31 -14.83 -12.15
CA SER A 225 -1.06 -14.35 -11.96
C SER A 225 -2.06 -15.28 -12.64
N ASN A 226 -3.19 -15.54 -11.97
CA ASN A 226 -4.37 -16.17 -12.58
C ASN A 226 -5.36 -15.13 -13.16
N GLY A 227 -4.99 -13.85 -13.19
CA GLY A 227 -5.64 -12.78 -13.94
C GLY A 227 -4.59 -12.00 -14.74
N ASP A 228 -4.89 -10.74 -15.11
CA ASP A 228 -3.89 -9.86 -15.70
C ASP A 228 -2.82 -9.53 -14.63
N LEU A 229 -1.52 -9.50 -14.96
CA LEU A 229 -0.51 -9.13 -13.95
C LEU A 229 -0.60 -7.64 -13.63
N ILE A 230 -0.68 -6.80 -14.66
CA ILE A 230 -0.99 -5.38 -14.53
C ILE A 230 -2.24 -5.08 -15.35
N LYS A 231 -3.26 -4.52 -14.67
CA LYS A 231 -4.55 -4.20 -15.25
C LYS A 231 -4.81 -2.71 -15.22
N PHE A 232 -5.07 -2.13 -16.38
CA PHE A 232 -5.54 -0.76 -16.52
C PHE A 232 -7.02 -0.74 -16.91
N ASP A 233 -7.82 0.02 -16.18
CA ASP A 233 -9.24 0.27 -16.46
C ASP A 233 -9.56 1.77 -16.30
N GLY A 234 -10.72 2.22 -16.79
CA GLY A 234 -11.16 3.61 -16.66
C GLY A 234 -11.86 4.19 -17.89
N SER A 235 -12.35 5.42 -17.75
CA SER A 235 -13.18 6.09 -18.76
C SER A 235 -12.52 7.34 -19.34
N LYS A 236 -12.69 7.56 -20.65
CA LYS A 236 -12.37 8.84 -21.31
C LYS A 236 -13.55 9.80 -21.18
N SER A 237 -13.32 11.01 -20.65
CA SER A 237 -14.14 12.17 -20.97
C SER A 237 -13.81 12.63 -22.39
N SER A 238 -14.81 12.74 -23.25
CA SER A 238 -14.69 13.43 -24.53
C SER A 238 -14.23 14.87 -24.30
N VAL A 239 -12.97 15.20 -24.63
CA VAL A 239 -12.44 16.48 -25.16
C VAL A 239 -10.92 16.45 -24.94
N THR A 240 -10.18 16.27 -26.05
CA THR A 240 -8.71 16.39 -26.17
C THR A 240 -7.87 15.32 -25.45
N LEU A 241 -7.11 14.56 -26.25
CA LEU A 241 -6.15 13.54 -25.82
C LEU A 241 -4.93 14.17 -25.11
N SER A 242 -5.08 14.54 -23.86
CA SER A 242 -3.98 14.81 -22.94
C SER A 242 -4.45 14.50 -21.52
N ASN A 243 -3.64 13.78 -20.75
CA ASN A 243 -3.78 13.46 -19.30
C ASN A 243 -4.25 12.04 -18.93
N PHE A 244 -4.00 11.04 -19.77
CA PHE A 244 -3.87 9.66 -19.31
C PHE A 244 -2.55 9.10 -19.83
N ASP A 245 -1.50 9.17 -19.04
CA ASP A 245 -0.17 8.72 -19.44
C ASP A 245 0.24 7.56 -18.53
N VAL A 246 0.13 6.33 -19.06
CA VAL A 246 0.87 5.20 -18.50
C VAL A 246 2.28 5.31 -19.02
N GLN A 247 3.24 5.56 -18.12
CA GLN A 247 4.66 5.64 -18.47
C GLN A 247 5.41 4.48 -17.84
N LEU A 248 5.89 3.57 -18.68
CA LEU A 248 6.86 2.54 -18.30
C LEU A 248 8.22 2.98 -18.83
N ASN A 249 9.16 3.34 -17.95
CA ASN A 249 10.49 3.78 -18.36
C ASN A 249 11.58 3.01 -17.62
N ASN A 250 12.51 2.40 -18.36
CA ASN A 250 13.56 1.54 -17.80
C ASN A 250 12.97 0.42 -16.90
N VAL A 251 11.91 -0.24 -17.38
CA VAL A 251 11.26 -1.34 -16.66
C VAL A 251 11.75 -2.67 -17.21
N ILE A 252 12.06 -3.61 -16.32
CA ILE A 252 12.32 -5.00 -16.67
C ILE A 252 11.10 -5.81 -16.24
N VAL A 253 10.49 -6.53 -17.19
CA VAL A 253 9.40 -7.47 -16.95
C VAL A 253 9.84 -8.83 -17.46
N ASN A 254 10.27 -9.72 -16.56
CA ASN A 254 10.87 -10.99 -16.95
C ASN A 254 10.27 -12.20 -16.23
N GLU A 255 10.24 -13.33 -16.93
CA GLU A 255 9.91 -14.64 -16.34
C GLU A 255 8.54 -14.64 -15.64
N ASN A 256 7.58 -13.87 -16.16
CA ASN A 256 6.22 -13.81 -15.61
C ASN A 256 5.27 -14.73 -16.39
N GLU A 257 4.30 -15.31 -15.69
CA GLU A 257 3.29 -16.20 -16.28
C GLU A 257 1.87 -15.74 -15.95
N ASN A 258 1.05 -15.55 -16.99
CA ASN A 258 -0.40 -15.51 -16.85
C ASN A 258 -0.96 -16.92 -17.11
N VAL A 259 -1.42 -17.58 -16.04
CA VAL A 259 -1.90 -18.97 -16.09
C VAL A 259 -3.35 -19.11 -16.54
N ASN A 260 -4.05 -18.02 -16.83
CA ASN A 260 -5.46 -18.01 -17.15
C ASN A 260 -5.71 -18.28 -18.64
N LYS A 261 -6.62 -19.22 -18.93
CA LYS A 261 -6.99 -19.57 -20.31
C LYS A 261 -7.99 -18.61 -20.94
N PHE A 262 -8.70 -17.81 -20.15
CA PHE A 262 -9.78 -16.92 -20.59
C PHE A 262 -9.39 -15.44 -20.57
N LYS A 263 -8.25 -15.10 -19.94
CA LYS A 263 -7.70 -13.75 -19.88
C LYS A 263 -6.44 -13.61 -20.72
N CYS A 264 -6.10 -12.37 -21.00
CA CYS A 264 -5.29 -11.98 -22.13
C CYS A 264 -4.18 -11.04 -21.64
N GLY A 265 -2.95 -11.56 -21.58
CA GLY A 265 -1.73 -10.74 -21.46
C GLY A 265 -1.12 -10.66 -20.07
N ILE A 266 0.16 -10.31 -20.04
CA ILE A 266 0.87 -9.84 -18.84
C ILE A 266 0.44 -8.41 -18.51
N ILE A 267 0.29 -7.57 -19.54
CA ILE A 267 -0.22 -6.21 -19.44
C ILE A 267 -1.51 -6.14 -20.25
N ASN A 268 -2.60 -5.79 -19.57
CA ASN A 268 -3.90 -5.58 -20.18
C ASN A 268 -4.31 -4.11 -20.05
N ASN A 269 -4.79 -3.58 -21.16
CA ASN A 269 -5.27 -2.24 -21.26
C ASN A 269 -6.67 -2.26 -21.90
N SER A 270 -7.69 -2.01 -21.10
CA SER A 270 -9.03 -1.77 -21.60
C SER A 270 -9.28 -0.28 -21.84
N ASN A 271 -10.19 0.01 -22.76
CA ASN A 271 -10.62 1.37 -23.06
C ASN A 271 -9.54 2.22 -23.75
N ASN A 272 -9.51 3.51 -23.40
CA ASN A 272 -9.03 4.57 -24.24
C ASN A 272 -7.74 5.17 -23.64
N VAL A 273 -6.83 4.29 -23.22
CA VAL A 273 -5.59 4.60 -22.52
C VAL A 273 -4.48 4.92 -23.51
N LYS A 274 -3.74 6.01 -23.28
CA LYS A 274 -2.45 6.24 -23.93
C LYS A 274 -1.35 5.63 -23.06
N MET A 275 -0.60 4.72 -23.66
CA MET A 275 0.50 4.01 -23.03
C MET A 275 1.79 4.34 -23.75
N SER A 276 2.83 4.69 -23.00
CA SER A 276 4.18 4.91 -23.49
C SER A 276 5.14 3.98 -22.75
N ILE A 277 5.84 3.15 -23.51
CA ILE A 277 6.84 2.21 -23.01
C ILE A 277 8.15 2.60 -23.65
N ASN A 278 9.11 3.04 -22.84
CA ASN A 278 10.41 3.51 -23.30
C ASN A 278 11.51 2.75 -22.58
N ASN A 279 12.59 2.41 -23.31
CA ASN A 279 13.81 1.81 -22.74
C ASN A 279 13.56 0.60 -21.83
N SER A 280 12.51 -0.20 -22.11
CA SER A 280 12.07 -1.29 -21.25
C SER A 280 12.32 -2.65 -21.90
N GLU A 281 12.49 -3.67 -21.08
CA GLU A 281 12.83 -5.03 -21.50
C GLU A 281 11.75 -6.03 -21.06
N PHE A 282 11.24 -6.81 -22.01
CA PHE A 282 10.27 -7.87 -21.77
C PHE A 282 10.85 -9.21 -22.26
N LYS A 283 11.21 -10.10 -21.33
CA LYS A 283 11.87 -11.38 -21.69
C LYS A 283 11.26 -12.56 -20.97
N LYS A 284 11.11 -13.67 -21.70
CA LYS A 284 10.68 -14.97 -21.16
C LYS A 284 9.34 -14.93 -20.40
N ASN A 285 8.45 -14.01 -20.76
CA ASN A 285 7.09 -14.01 -20.22
C ASN A 285 6.23 -15.01 -21.02
N SER A 286 5.24 -15.62 -20.37
CA SER A 286 4.34 -16.59 -20.98
C SER A 286 2.88 -16.29 -20.66
N VAL A 287 2.02 -16.50 -21.66
CA VAL A 287 0.56 -16.35 -21.53
C VAL A 287 -0.11 -17.61 -22.09
N LYS A 288 -1.17 -18.09 -21.46
CA LYS A 288 -1.86 -19.31 -21.92
C LYS A 288 -2.83 -19.09 -23.08
N ASN A 289 -3.17 -17.85 -23.44
CA ASN A 289 -4.09 -17.55 -24.53
C ASN A 289 -3.63 -16.35 -25.38
N ASN A 290 -4.20 -16.23 -26.59
CA ASN A 290 -3.90 -15.21 -27.57
C ASN A 290 -4.72 -13.93 -27.28
N GLY A 291 -4.14 -13.02 -26.51
CA GLY A 291 -4.63 -11.64 -26.37
C GLY A 291 -3.83 -10.87 -25.33
N GLY A 292 -3.97 -9.53 -25.34
CA GLY A 292 -3.17 -8.62 -24.50
C GLY A 292 -1.98 -8.03 -25.27
N VAL A 293 -1.23 -7.14 -24.61
CA VAL A 293 -0.11 -6.41 -25.24
C VAL A 293 1.17 -7.25 -25.27
N LEU A 294 1.34 -8.18 -24.32
CA LEU A 294 2.53 -9.01 -24.10
C LEU A 294 2.16 -10.37 -23.53
#